data_AF-A0A0P9RFZ0-F1
#
_entry.id   AF-A0A0P9RFZ0-F1
#
_cell.length_a   1.000
_cell.length_b   1.000
_cell.length_c   1.000
_cell.angle_alpha   90.00
_cell.angle_beta   90.00
_cell.angle_gamma   90.00
#
_symmetry.space_group_name_H-M   'P 1'
#
loop_
_entity.id
_entity.type
_entity.pdbx_description
1 polymer ?
#
loop_
_entity_poly.entity_id
_entity_poly.type
_entity_poly.pdbx_seq_one_letter_code
_entity_poly.pdbx_strand_id
1 'polypeptide(L)'
;MTESNQAFSSVWDALEDSPAEAENMRIRSSLMSAIRDFIEVRQLSQADAAQLFNVTQPRISELQRGKIDLFSVDRLINMLAQGGMHVEVSVKTAA
;
A
#
# COMPACT_ATOMS: atom_id res chain seq x y z
N MET A 1 -3.96 5.35 36.63
CA MET A 1 -4.71 5.33 35.35
C MET A 1 -4.33 4.02 34.70
N THR A 2 -5.22 3.04 34.72
CA THR A 2 -4.99 1.73 34.10
C THR A 2 -5.16 1.88 32.60
N GLU A 3 -4.06 1.84 31.85
CA GLU A 3 -4.12 1.68 30.39
C GLU A 3 -4.76 0.33 30.09
N SER A 4 -5.99 0.35 29.57
CA SER A 4 -6.66 -0.82 29.05
C SER A 4 -5.90 -1.32 27.82
N ASN A 5 -5.39 -2.56 27.87
CA ASN A 5 -4.80 -3.25 26.72
C ASN A 5 -5.89 -3.50 25.67
N GLN A 6 -6.08 -2.54 24.76
CA GLN A 6 -7.10 -2.59 23.72
C GLN A 6 -6.56 -3.43 22.56
N ALA A 7 -7.18 -4.59 22.31
CA ALA A 7 -6.82 -5.44 21.18
C ALA A 7 -7.48 -4.88 19.91
N PHE A 8 -6.67 -4.49 18.93
CA PHE A 8 -7.13 -4.05 17.61
C PHE A 8 -6.99 -5.18 16.59
N SER A 9 -7.97 -5.33 15.69
CA SER A 9 -7.95 -6.35 14.63
C SER A 9 -6.93 -6.02 13.53
N SER A 10 -6.55 -4.74 13.39
CA SER A 10 -5.50 -4.27 12.51
C SER A 10 -4.76 -3.08 13.13
N VAL A 11 -3.48 -2.92 12.78
CA VAL A 11 -2.63 -1.79 13.23
C VAL A 11 -3.28 -0.44 12.89
N TRP A 12 -3.98 -0.36 11.75
CA TRP A 12 -4.65 0.87 11.32
C TRP A 12 -5.88 1.25 12.16
N ASP A 13 -6.51 0.32 12.89
CA ASP A 13 -7.59 0.69 13.83
C ASP A 13 -7.04 1.42 15.06
N ALA A 14 -5.75 1.22 15.36
CA ALA A 14 -5.08 1.87 16.48
C ALA A 14 -4.47 3.22 16.09
N LEU A 15 -4.21 3.43 14.79
CA LEU A 15 -3.47 4.59 14.28
C LEU A 15 -4.36 5.66 13.64
N GLU A 16 -5.53 5.29 13.12
CA GLU A 16 -6.40 6.21 12.39
C GLU A 16 -7.60 6.68 13.22
N ASP A 17 -8.04 7.91 12.96
CA ASP A 17 -9.12 8.57 13.71
C ASP A 17 -10.51 8.05 13.33
N SER A 18 -10.65 7.40 12.17
CA SER A 18 -11.91 6.86 11.69
C SER A 18 -11.78 5.47 11.04
N PRO A 19 -12.85 4.64 11.10
CA PRO A 19 -12.87 3.36 10.39
C PRO A 19 -12.63 3.48 8.87
N ALA A 20 -13.05 4.60 8.28
CA ALA A 20 -12.88 4.86 6.84
C ALA A 20 -11.41 5.13 6.47
N GLU A 21 -10.67 5.86 7.31
CA GLU A 21 -9.23 6.08 7.15
C GLU A 21 -8.45 4.80 7.38
N ALA A 22 -8.80 4.05 8.44
CA ALA A 22 -8.21 2.74 8.73
C ALA A 22 -8.33 1.77 7.54
N GLU A 23 -9.52 1.69 6.94
CA GLU A 23 -9.74 0.84 5.77
C GLU A 23 -8.97 1.34 4.54
N ASN A 24 -8.88 2.65 4.35
CA ASN A 24 -8.05 3.23 3.30
C ASN A 24 -6.58 2.85 3.47
N MET A 25 -6.04 2.91 4.68
CA MET A 25 -4.66 2.54 4.96
C MET A 25 -4.41 1.06 4.84
N ARG A 26 -5.37 0.20 5.20
CA ARG A 26 -5.29 -1.25 4.92
C ARG A 26 -5.14 -1.52 3.43
N ILE A 27 -6.01 -0.94 2.60
CA ILE A 27 -5.98 -1.17 1.16
C ILE A 27 -4.69 -0.61 0.57
N ARG A 28 -4.29 0.62 0.92
CA ARG A 28 -3.05 1.24 0.42
C ARG A 28 -1.81 0.44 0.82
N SER A 29 -1.72 -0.01 2.06
CA SER A 29 -0.56 -0.76 2.55
C SER A 29 -0.44 -2.13 1.86
N SER A 30 -1.57 -2.81 1.63
CA SER A 30 -1.61 -4.06 0.87
C SER A 30 -1.13 -3.86 -0.58
N LEU A 31 -1.68 -2.87 -1.30
CA LEU A 31 -1.29 -2.59 -2.69
C LEU A 31 0.17 -2.12 -2.80
N MET A 32 0.62 -1.26 -1.89
CA MET A 32 2.02 -0.81 -1.84
C MET A 32 2.97 -1.98 -1.61
N SER A 33 2.62 -2.89 -0.70
CA SER A 33 3.43 -4.08 -0.42
C SER A 33 3.53 -4.98 -1.66
N ALA A 34 2.42 -5.20 -2.38
CA ALA A 34 2.44 -5.97 -3.62
C ALA A 34 3.39 -5.39 -4.68
N ILE A 35 3.46 -4.06 -4.83
CA ILE A 35 4.42 -3.41 -5.73
C ILE A 35 5.86 -3.61 -5.24
N ARG A 36 6.12 -3.47 -3.93
CA ARG A 36 7.45 -3.65 -3.34
C ARG A 36 7.95 -5.08 -3.51
N ASP A 37 7.10 -6.06 -3.22
CA ASP A 37 7.39 -7.48 -3.35
C ASP A 37 7.69 -7.83 -4.81
N PHE A 38 6.92 -7.28 -5.76
CA PHE A 38 7.18 -7.45 -7.18
C PHE A 38 8.57 -6.93 -7.57
N ILE A 39 8.96 -5.73 -7.12
CA ILE A 39 10.28 -5.14 -7.37
C ILE A 39 11.38 -6.03 -6.81
N GLU A 40 11.20 -6.54 -5.59
CA GLU A 40 12.18 -7.38 -4.89
C GLU A 40 12.35 -8.75 -5.56
N VAL A 41 11.26 -9.46 -5.86
CA VAL A 41 11.28 -10.78 -6.50
C VAL A 41 11.91 -10.71 -7.90
N ARG A 42 11.66 -9.62 -8.63
CA ARG A 42 12.23 -9.38 -9.96
C ARG A 42 13.64 -8.76 -9.92
N GLN A 43 14.14 -8.42 -8.73
CA GLN A 43 15.42 -7.74 -8.50
C GLN A 43 15.59 -6.47 -9.36
N LEU A 44 14.51 -5.71 -9.53
CA LEU A 44 14.54 -4.51 -10.35
C LEU A 44 15.30 -3.39 -9.64
N SER A 45 16.13 -2.66 -10.39
CA SER A 45 16.63 -1.38 -9.92
C SER A 45 15.48 -0.37 -9.78
N GLN A 46 15.66 0.70 -9.01
CA GLN A 46 14.64 1.76 -8.93
C GLN A 46 14.38 2.40 -10.30
N ALA A 47 15.37 2.42 -11.20
CA ALA A 47 15.20 2.96 -12.56
C ALA A 47 14.35 2.04 -13.44
N ASP A 48 14.61 0.73 -13.39
CA ASP A 48 13.84 -0.25 -14.18
C ASP A 48 12.39 -0.34 -13.69
N ALA A 49 12.19 -0.34 -12.37
CA ALA A 49 10.86 -0.28 -11.76
C ALA A 49 10.10 0.99 -12.16
N ALA A 50 10.79 2.14 -12.23
CA ALA A 50 10.16 3.39 -12.64
C ALA A 50 9.66 3.32 -14.09
N GLN A 51 10.46 2.75 -14.99
CA GLN A 51 10.05 2.51 -16.38
C GLN A 51 8.87 1.54 -16.46
N LEU A 52 8.95 0.40 -15.77
CA LEU A 52 7.92 -0.63 -15.80
C LEU A 52 6.57 -0.11 -15.28
N PHE A 53 6.57 0.58 -14.14
CA PHE A 53 5.35 1.11 -13.52
C PHE A 53 4.91 2.46 -14.11
N ASN A 54 5.62 2.97 -15.13
CA ASN A 54 5.37 4.25 -15.78
C ASN A 54 5.29 5.43 -14.79
N VAL A 55 6.29 5.53 -13.92
CA VAL A 55 6.46 6.61 -12.93
C VAL A 55 7.89 7.12 -12.91
N THR A 56 8.17 8.15 -12.10
CA THR A 56 9.53 8.65 -11.93
C THR A 56 10.32 7.81 -10.92
N GLN A 57 11.65 7.78 -11.04
CA GLN A 57 12.50 7.09 -10.05
C GLN A 57 12.33 7.61 -8.61
N PRO A 58 12.21 8.93 -8.35
CA PRO A 58 11.88 9.42 -7.00
C PRO A 58 10.58 8.82 -6.47
N ARG A 59 9.57 8.62 -7.31
CA ARG A 59 8.30 8.00 -6.91
C ARG A 59 8.49 6.56 -6.44
N ILE A 60 9.33 5.77 -7.13
CA ILE A 60 9.71 4.42 -6.67
C ILE A 60 10.47 4.48 -5.35
N SER A 61 11.38 5.44 -5.20
CA SER A 61 12.13 5.65 -3.96
C SER A 61 11.19 5.89 -2.76
N GLU A 62 10.18 6.74 -2.93
CA GLU A 62 9.20 7.01 -1.87
C GLU A 62 8.27 5.85 -1.58
N LEU A 63 7.92 5.06 -2.61
CA LEU A 63 7.18 3.82 -2.43
C LEU A 63 7.99 2.82 -1.60
N GLN A 64 9.27 2.62 -1.91
CA GLN A 64 10.14 1.68 -1.19
C GLN A 64 10.46 2.13 0.24
N ARG A 65 10.43 3.44 0.52
CA ARG A 65 10.54 4.00 1.88
C ARG A 65 9.22 3.97 2.66
N GLY A 66 8.14 3.46 2.06
CA GLY A 66 6.85 3.33 2.73
C GLY A 66 6.14 4.67 2.98
N LYS A 67 6.38 5.71 2.17
CA LYS A 67 5.67 7.00 2.27
C LYS A 67 4.22 6.89 1.78
N ILE A 68 3.42 6.07 2.47
CA ILE A 68 2.07 5.64 2.09
C ILE A 68 1.11 6.80 1.85
N ASP A 69 1.23 7.89 2.62
CA ASP A 69 0.40 9.09 2.49
C ASP A 69 0.53 9.79 1.13
N LEU A 70 1.64 9.57 0.42
CA LEU A 70 1.88 10.13 -0.91
C LEU A 70 1.18 9.36 -2.04
N PHE A 71 0.50 8.26 -1.72
CA PHE A 71 -0.13 7.35 -2.67
C PHE A 71 -1.62 7.20 -2.37
N SER A 72 -2.45 7.49 -3.36
CA SER A 72 -3.85 7.09 -3.36
C SER A 72 -4.00 5.62 -3.75
N VAL A 73 -5.13 5.01 -3.38
CA VAL A 73 -5.50 3.66 -3.84
C VAL A 73 -5.50 3.58 -5.37
N ASP A 74 -6.15 4.54 -6.04
CA ASP A 74 -6.19 4.62 -7.50
C ASP A 74 -4.79 4.64 -8.14
N ARG A 75 -3.85 5.42 -7.59
CA ARG A 75 -2.47 5.45 -8.10
C ARG A 75 -1.80 4.09 -7.97
N LEU A 76 -1.98 3.39 -6.85
CA LEU A 76 -1.38 2.08 -6.63
C LEU A 76 -1.98 1.03 -7.57
N ILE A 77 -3.29 1.06 -7.80
CA ILE A 77 -3.97 0.20 -8.78
C ILE A 77 -3.40 0.45 -10.19
N ASN A 78 -3.28 1.72 -10.59
CA ASN A 78 -2.74 2.09 -11.90
C ASN A 78 -1.28 1.61 -12.06
N MET A 79 -0.45 1.73 -11.03
CA MET A 79 0.91 1.19 -11.05
C MET A 79 0.91 -0.33 -11.21
N LEU A 80 0.11 -1.06 -10.42
CA LEU A 80 0.02 -2.52 -10.52
C LEU A 80 -0.41 -2.97 -11.93
N ALA A 81 -1.39 -2.29 -12.52
CA ALA A 81 -1.84 -2.55 -13.89
C ALA A 81 -0.74 -2.33 -14.93
N GLN A 82 0.06 -1.25 -14.81
CA GLN A 82 1.21 -1.01 -15.69
C GLN A 82 2.30 -2.09 -15.55
N GLY A 83 2.47 -2.63 -14.34
CA GLY A 83 3.33 -3.78 -14.08
C GLY A 83 2.77 -5.13 -14.57
N GLY A 84 1.62 -5.14 -15.26
CA GLY A 84 0.98 -6.35 -15.78
C GLY A 84 0.26 -7.18 -14.72
N MET A 85 -0.03 -6.61 -13.54
CA MET A 85 -0.77 -7.28 -12.47
C MET A 85 -2.26 -6.93 -12.52
N HIS A 86 -3.08 -7.86 -12.06
CA HIS A 86 -4.52 -7.66 -11.90
C HIS A 86 -4.87 -7.50 -10.41
N VAL A 87 -5.72 -6.54 -10.09
CA VAL A 87 -6.17 -6.27 -8.72
C VAL A 87 -7.60 -6.75 -8.56
N GLU A 88 -7.82 -7.68 -7.62
CA GLU A 88 -9.14 -8.13 -7.21
C GLU A 88 -9.51 -7.51 -5.85
N VAL A 89 -10.74 -7.01 -5.74
CA VAL A 89 -11.27 -6.43 -4.50
C VAL A 89 -12.44 -7.28 -4.03
N SER A 90 -12.41 -7.66 -2.75
CA SER A 90 -13.53 -8.32 -2.09
C SER A 90 -13.96 -7.51 -0.87
N VAL A 91 -15.27 -7.35 -0.70
CA VAL A 91 -15.87 -6.64 0.43
C VAL A 91 -16.39 -7.66 1.44
N LYS A 92 -16.05 -7.47 2.70
CA LYS A 92 -16.50 -8.31 3.82
C LYS A 92 -17.20 -7.44 4.86
N THR A 93 -18.11 -8.03 5.62
CA THR A 93 -18.67 -7.37 6.80
C THR A 93 -17.56 -7.13 7.81
N ALA A 94 -17.43 -5.90 8.30
CA ALA A 94 -16.50 -5.58 9.38
C ALA A 94 -16.93 -6.33 10.66
N ALA A 95 -15.96 -6.92 11.35
CA ALA A 95 -16.17 -7.64 12.60
C ALA A 95 -16.17 -6.69 13.80
#